data_AF-A0A2K6P8M3-F1
#
_entry.id   AF-A0A2K6P8M3-F1
#
_cell.length_a   1.000
_cell.length_b   1.000
_cell.length_c   1.000
_cell.angle_alpha   90.00
_cell.angle_beta   90.00
_cell.angle_gamma   90.00
#
_symmetry.space_group_name_H-M   'P 1'
#
loop_
_entity.id
_entity.type
_entity.pdbx_description
1 polymer ?
#
loop_
_entity_poly.entity_id
_entity_poly.type
_entity_poly.pdbx_seq_one_letter_code
_entity_poly.pdbx_strand_id
1 'polypeptide(L)'
;MWPLVAALLLGSACCGSAQLLFNKTKSVEFTFCNDTVVIPCFVTNMEAQNTTEVYVKWKFKGRDIYTFDGALNKSTVSTNFSSAKIEVSQLLKGDASLKMDKSDAVSHTGNYTCEVTELTREGETIIELKYRVVSWFSPNENILIVIFPIFAILLFWGQFGIKTLKYRSGGMDEKTIALLVAGLMITVIVIVGAILFVPGEYSLKNATGLGLIVTSTGILILLHYYVFSTAIGLTSFVIAILVIQVIAYILAVVGLSLCIAACIPMHGPLLISGLSILALAQLLGLVYMKFVASNQKTIQPPRNN
;
A
#
# COMPACT_ATOMS: atom_id res chain seq x y z
N MET A 1 77.87 19.64 -1.05
CA MET A 1 76.91 19.11 -0.03
C MET A 1 75.44 19.30 -0.40
N TRP A 2 75.09 19.86 -1.57
CA TRP A 2 73.69 20.04 -1.99
C TRP A 2 73.00 18.88 -2.74
N PRO A 3 73.70 17.97 -3.47
CA PRO A 3 72.99 16.95 -4.26
C PRO A 3 72.45 15.80 -3.39
N LEU A 4 73.04 15.58 -2.20
CA LEU A 4 72.55 14.59 -1.23
C LEU A 4 71.24 15.03 -0.55
N VAL A 5 71.04 16.33 -0.34
CA VAL A 5 69.81 16.87 0.24
C VAL A 5 68.66 16.83 -0.77
N ALA A 6 68.93 17.11 -2.05
CA ALA A 6 67.94 17.01 -3.12
C ALA A 6 67.51 15.54 -3.37
N ALA A 7 68.44 14.59 -3.31
CA ALA A 7 68.13 13.16 -3.42
C ALA A 7 67.34 12.64 -2.20
N LEU A 8 67.62 13.12 -0.99
CA LEU A 8 66.83 12.78 0.21
C LEU A 8 65.39 13.33 0.11
N LEU A 9 65.23 14.56 -0.38
CA LEU A 9 63.91 15.18 -0.55
C LEU A 9 63.09 14.50 -1.66
N LEU A 10 63.72 14.10 -2.77
CA LEU A 10 63.06 13.35 -3.85
C LEU A 10 62.74 11.90 -3.45
N GLY A 11 63.56 11.26 -2.60
CA GLY A 11 63.27 9.93 -2.03
C GLY A 11 62.12 9.93 -1.03
N SER A 12 61.89 11.04 -0.32
CA SER A 12 60.77 11.19 0.62
C SER A 12 59.40 11.45 -0.05
N ALA A 13 59.40 11.81 -1.33
CA ALA A 13 58.18 12.14 -2.08
C ALA A 13 57.48 10.93 -2.72
N CYS A 14 58.04 9.72 -2.62
CA CYS A 14 57.48 8.49 -3.20
C CYS A 14 56.54 7.70 -2.27
N CYS A 15 56.17 8.22 -1.09
CA CYS A 15 55.06 7.66 -0.31
C CYS A 15 53.72 8.17 -0.87
N GLY A 16 53.37 7.73 -2.08
CA GLY A 16 51.99 7.82 -2.54
C GLY A 16 51.13 6.89 -1.69
N SER A 17 50.36 7.45 -0.76
CA SER A 17 49.34 6.67 -0.04
C SER A 17 48.36 6.12 -1.08
N ALA A 18 48.40 4.81 -1.30
CA ALA A 18 47.48 4.17 -2.23
C ALA A 18 46.05 4.32 -1.68
N GLN A 19 45.20 5.05 -2.39
CA GLN A 19 43.82 5.29 -1.99
C GLN A 19 42.94 4.07 -2.28
N LEU A 20 41.94 3.81 -1.43
CA LEU A 20 40.93 2.79 -1.73
C LEU A 20 39.99 3.31 -2.83
N LEU A 21 39.71 2.44 -3.79
CA LEU A 21 38.84 2.68 -4.93
C LEU A 21 37.48 2.05 -4.68
N PHE A 22 36.41 2.76 -5.04
CA PHE A 22 35.04 2.34 -4.79
C PHE A 22 34.28 2.18 -6.11
N ASN A 23 33.42 1.15 -6.18
CA ASN A 23 32.39 1.08 -7.19
C ASN A 23 31.26 2.05 -6.81
N LYS A 24 31.25 3.21 -7.48
CA LYS A 24 30.40 4.34 -7.09
C LYS A 24 28.95 4.10 -7.51
N THR A 25 28.05 4.08 -6.52
CA THR A 25 26.60 4.12 -6.73
C THR A 25 26.11 5.53 -6.42
N LYS A 26 25.43 6.19 -7.37
CA LYS A 26 24.97 7.58 -7.18
C LYS A 26 23.86 7.69 -6.13
N SER A 27 22.87 6.80 -6.23
CA SER A 27 21.70 6.82 -5.35
C SER A 27 21.03 5.46 -5.29
N VAL A 28 20.34 5.20 -4.18
CA VAL A 28 19.47 4.03 -4.00
C VAL A 28 18.08 4.50 -3.63
N GLU A 29 17.09 3.86 -4.24
CA GLU A 29 15.67 4.12 -3.97
C GLU A 29 15.07 2.98 -3.16
N PHE A 30 14.21 3.32 -2.21
CA PHE A 30 13.39 2.37 -1.48
C PHE A 30 11.95 2.88 -1.36
N THR A 31 11.02 1.96 -1.13
CA THR A 31 9.58 2.23 -1.06
C THR A 31 9.03 1.73 0.28
N PHE A 32 7.74 1.97 0.54
CA PHE A 32 7.07 1.42 1.72
C PHE A 32 7.14 -0.11 1.82
N CYS A 33 7.40 -0.80 0.70
CA CYS A 33 7.51 -2.26 0.63
C CYS A 33 8.85 -2.85 1.06
N ASN A 34 9.90 -2.03 1.17
CA ASN A 34 11.20 -2.51 1.61
C ASN A 34 11.19 -2.61 3.14
N ASP A 35 11.23 -3.82 3.70
CA ASP A 35 11.34 -3.99 5.16
C ASP A 35 12.71 -3.54 5.68
N THR A 36 13.75 -3.86 4.90
CA THR A 36 15.13 -3.43 5.14
C THR A 36 15.69 -2.72 3.92
N VAL A 37 16.56 -1.74 4.16
CA VAL A 37 17.24 -0.96 3.14
C VAL A 37 18.72 -1.29 3.16
N VAL A 38 19.32 -1.43 1.98
CA VAL A 38 20.76 -1.66 1.81
C VAL A 38 21.37 -0.50 1.04
N ILE A 39 22.33 0.18 1.63
CA ILE A 39 23.11 1.23 0.99
C ILE A 39 24.45 0.59 0.55
N PRO A 40 24.70 0.43 -0.75
CA PRO A 40 25.85 -0.29 -1.26
C PRO A 40 27.14 0.49 -1.04
N CYS A 41 28.17 -0.21 -0.61
CA CYS A 41 29.53 0.32 -0.54
C CYS A 41 30.51 -0.80 -0.88
N PHE A 42 31.11 -0.73 -2.06
CA PHE A 42 32.00 -1.78 -2.58
C PHE A 42 33.38 -1.19 -2.89
N VAL A 43 34.40 -1.69 -2.21
CA VAL A 43 35.82 -1.39 -2.43
C VAL A 43 36.36 -2.37 -3.48
N THR A 44 36.95 -1.86 -4.56
CA THR A 44 37.37 -2.70 -5.71
C THR A 44 38.80 -3.23 -5.59
N ASN A 45 39.64 -2.60 -4.76
CA ASN A 45 41.04 -2.97 -4.53
C ASN A 45 41.31 -3.33 -3.05
N MET A 46 40.35 -4.02 -2.41
CA MET A 46 40.51 -4.53 -1.05
C MET A 46 41.54 -5.68 -1.05
N GLU A 47 42.57 -5.57 -0.20
CA GLU A 47 43.64 -6.57 -0.08
C GLU A 47 43.79 -7.14 1.34
N ALA A 48 42.92 -6.70 2.25
CA ALA A 48 42.88 -7.14 3.65
C ALA A 48 42.83 -8.68 3.77
N GLN A 49 43.73 -9.24 4.58
CA GLN A 49 43.73 -10.68 4.88
C GLN A 49 42.90 -11.00 6.12
N ASN A 50 42.75 -10.01 7.02
CA ASN A 50 42.01 -10.14 8.26
C ASN A 50 41.16 -8.89 8.53
N THR A 51 39.97 -9.08 9.10
CA THR A 51 39.08 -7.96 9.43
C THR A 51 39.68 -7.03 10.46
N THR A 52 40.70 -7.46 11.21
CA THR A 52 41.48 -6.62 12.14
C THR A 52 42.17 -5.44 11.48
N GLU A 53 42.42 -5.53 10.17
CA GLU A 53 43.10 -4.50 9.37
C GLU A 53 42.13 -3.43 8.85
N VAL A 54 40.83 -3.63 9.06
CA VAL A 54 39.76 -2.84 8.45
C VAL A 54 39.04 -2.00 9.49
N TYR A 55 38.80 -0.73 9.14
CA TYR A 55 37.93 0.17 9.86
C TYR A 55 36.86 0.70 8.92
N VAL A 56 35.60 0.74 9.37
CA VAL A 56 34.49 1.25 8.56
C VAL A 56 33.75 2.33 9.32
N LYS A 57 33.43 3.44 8.64
CA LYS A 57 32.51 4.47 9.13
C LYS A 57 31.42 4.73 8.11
N TRP A 58 30.19 4.75 8.58
CA TRP A 58 29.08 5.33 7.86
C TRP A 58 28.69 6.63 8.52
N LYS A 59 28.60 7.68 7.70
CA LYS A 59 28.26 9.03 8.12
C LYS A 59 26.97 9.48 7.47
N PHE A 60 26.12 10.14 8.26
CA PHE A 60 24.95 10.85 7.77
C PHE A 60 25.01 12.30 8.25
N LYS A 61 24.93 13.26 7.32
CA LYS A 61 25.08 14.70 7.61
C LYS A 61 26.36 15.00 8.42
N GLY A 62 27.47 14.32 8.09
CA GLY A 62 28.77 14.51 8.74
C GLY A 62 28.94 13.88 10.12
N ARG A 63 27.94 13.13 10.63
CA ARG A 63 28.03 12.42 11.91
C ARG A 63 28.13 10.92 11.69
N ASP A 64 28.99 10.25 12.46
CA ASP A 64 29.12 8.80 12.45
C ASP A 64 27.83 8.16 13.00
N ILE A 65 27.16 7.38 12.16
CA ILE A 65 25.93 6.66 12.51
C ILE A 65 26.18 5.19 12.78
N TYR A 66 27.21 4.63 12.16
CA TYR A 66 27.69 3.27 12.35
C TYR A 66 29.20 3.25 12.17
N THR A 67 29.90 2.59 13.07
CA THR A 67 31.33 2.31 12.94
C THR A 67 31.62 0.85 13.23
N PHE A 68 32.61 0.30 12.53
CA PHE A 68 33.17 -1.01 12.83
C PHE A 68 34.69 -0.87 12.99
N ASP A 69 35.17 -1.23 14.17
CA ASP A 69 36.58 -1.31 14.49
C ASP A 69 37.02 -2.77 14.42
N GLY A 70 37.79 -3.10 13.38
CA GLY A 70 38.33 -4.43 13.16
C GLY A 70 39.28 -4.89 14.27
N ALA A 71 40.12 -3.99 14.79
CA ALA A 71 41.13 -4.32 15.80
C ALA A 71 40.48 -4.75 17.12
N LEU A 72 39.33 -4.16 17.45
CA LEU A 72 38.53 -4.51 18.62
C LEU A 72 37.39 -5.49 18.30
N ASN A 73 37.20 -5.84 17.03
CA ASN A 73 36.05 -6.56 16.50
C ASN A 73 34.72 -6.02 17.07
N LYS A 74 34.54 -4.69 17.05
CA LYS A 74 33.46 -4.00 17.73
C LYS A 74 32.71 -3.07 16.79
N SER A 75 31.39 -3.25 16.72
CA SER A 75 30.49 -2.31 16.07
C SER A 75 29.94 -1.30 17.07
N THR A 76 29.89 -0.03 16.68
CA THR A 76 29.24 1.04 17.45
C THR A 76 28.18 1.69 16.58
N VAL A 77 27.00 1.90 17.15
CA VAL A 77 25.83 2.41 16.42
C VAL A 77 25.24 3.59 17.17
N SER A 78 24.83 4.63 16.44
CA SER A 78 24.13 5.77 17.02
C SER A 78 22.73 5.38 17.49
N THR A 79 22.24 5.98 18.57
CA THR A 79 20.89 5.71 19.12
C THR A 79 19.77 5.94 18.11
N ASN A 80 19.96 6.88 17.18
CA ASN A 80 18.97 7.21 16.15
C ASN A 80 18.99 6.25 14.95
N PHE A 81 19.93 5.30 14.94
CA PHE A 81 20.16 4.34 13.86
C PHE A 81 20.30 2.93 14.42
N SER A 82 19.54 2.59 15.46
CA SER A 82 19.71 1.35 16.24
C SER A 82 19.70 0.05 15.42
N SER A 83 19.05 0.04 14.25
CA SER A 83 18.98 -1.12 13.36
C SER A 83 20.17 -1.25 12.39
N ALA A 84 21.06 -0.24 12.33
CA ALA A 84 22.14 -0.18 11.37
C ALA A 84 23.22 -1.23 11.63
N LYS A 85 23.56 -1.99 10.59
CA LYS A 85 24.57 -3.06 10.63
C LYS A 85 25.23 -3.27 9.28
N ILE A 86 26.42 -3.84 9.29
CA ILE A 86 27.09 -4.37 8.09
C ILE A 86 27.31 -5.88 8.24
N GLU A 87 27.59 -6.55 7.14
CA GLU A 87 27.95 -7.96 7.16
C GLU A 87 29.48 -8.09 7.21
N VAL A 88 30.03 -8.19 8.43
CA VAL A 88 31.49 -8.18 8.69
C VAL A 88 32.24 -9.24 7.87
N SER A 89 31.64 -10.40 7.62
CA SER A 89 32.22 -11.47 6.81
C SER A 89 32.44 -11.11 5.33
N GLN A 90 31.77 -10.08 4.82
CA GLN A 90 31.93 -9.63 3.43
C GLN A 90 32.95 -8.49 3.29
N LEU A 91 33.48 -7.95 4.40
CA LEU A 91 34.48 -6.88 4.36
C LEU A 91 35.76 -7.29 3.64
N LEU A 92 36.22 -8.54 3.82
CA LEU A 92 37.40 -9.06 3.12
C LEU A 92 37.20 -9.17 1.59
N LYS A 93 35.94 -9.17 1.13
CA LYS A 93 35.58 -9.12 -0.29
C LYS A 93 35.34 -7.69 -0.79
N GLY A 94 35.60 -6.69 0.06
CA GLY A 94 35.38 -5.28 -0.23
C GLY A 94 33.94 -4.80 -0.05
N ASP A 95 33.03 -5.59 0.51
CA ASP A 95 31.64 -5.17 0.74
C ASP A 95 31.45 -4.62 2.15
N ALA A 96 31.23 -3.30 2.23
CA ALA A 96 30.95 -2.54 3.44
C ALA A 96 29.52 -1.98 3.44
N SER A 97 28.59 -2.61 2.73
CA SER A 97 27.21 -2.13 2.56
C SER A 97 26.45 -2.03 3.89
N LEU A 98 25.78 -0.90 4.10
CA LEU A 98 24.98 -0.64 5.29
C LEU A 98 23.58 -1.21 5.13
N LYS A 99 23.16 -2.05 6.09
CA LYS A 99 21.80 -2.58 6.20
C LYS A 99 21.12 -1.88 7.37
N MET A 100 19.90 -1.38 7.18
CA MET A 100 19.08 -0.79 8.26
C MET A 100 17.60 -1.09 8.03
N ASP A 101 16.81 -1.02 9.10
CA ASP A 101 15.37 -1.22 9.01
C ASP A 101 14.68 0.00 8.37
N LYS A 102 13.51 -0.22 7.78
CA LYS A 102 12.72 0.84 7.14
C LYS A 102 12.45 2.04 8.05
N SER A 103 12.20 1.82 9.35
CA SER A 103 11.91 2.90 10.30
C SER A 103 13.04 3.93 10.38
N ASP A 104 14.28 3.45 10.39
CA ASP A 104 15.47 4.28 10.47
C ASP A 104 15.76 4.93 9.11
N ALA A 105 15.53 4.19 8.02
CA ALA A 105 15.72 4.70 6.65
C ALA A 105 14.73 5.82 6.27
N VAL A 106 13.43 5.68 6.61
CA VAL A 106 12.38 6.67 6.28
C VAL A 106 12.64 8.01 6.97
N SER A 107 13.11 7.98 8.21
CA SER A 107 13.40 9.20 8.98
C SER A 107 14.71 9.90 8.57
N HIS A 108 15.59 9.20 7.85
CA HIS A 108 16.94 9.66 7.52
C HIS A 108 17.26 9.55 6.02
N THR A 109 16.36 10.01 5.15
CA THR A 109 16.66 10.13 3.70
C THR A 109 17.70 11.23 3.45
N GLY A 110 18.60 11.00 2.48
CA GLY A 110 19.63 11.97 2.10
C GLY A 110 20.98 11.33 1.79
N ASN A 111 22.05 12.12 1.88
CA ASN A 111 23.40 11.68 1.54
C ASN A 111 24.07 10.93 2.70
N TYR A 112 24.55 9.74 2.39
CA TYR A 112 25.36 8.90 3.26
C TYR A 112 26.78 8.82 2.71
N THR A 113 27.77 8.90 3.60
CA THR A 113 29.17 8.68 3.24
C THR A 113 29.63 7.36 3.85
N CYS A 114 30.15 6.48 3.00
CA CYS A 114 30.87 5.28 3.42
C CYS A 114 32.36 5.60 3.37
N GLU A 115 33.05 5.45 4.49
CA GLU A 115 34.50 5.59 4.62
C GLU A 115 35.06 4.25 5.07
N VAL A 116 36.04 3.74 4.33
CA VAL A 116 36.73 2.48 4.64
C VAL A 116 38.20 2.78 4.76
N THR A 117 38.83 2.19 5.77
CA THR A 117 40.28 2.24 5.99
C THR A 117 40.79 0.81 6.06
N GLU A 118 41.85 0.53 5.31
CA GLU A 118 42.60 -0.72 5.33
C GLU A 118 44.06 -0.38 5.65
N LEU A 119 44.53 -0.70 6.87
CA LEU A 119 45.85 -0.29 7.36
C LEU A 119 46.06 1.23 7.24
N THR A 120 46.85 1.67 6.25
CA THR A 120 47.12 3.08 5.94
C THR A 120 46.38 3.60 4.71
N ARG A 121 45.70 2.73 3.97
CA ARG A 121 44.90 3.07 2.78
C ARG A 121 43.51 3.49 3.23
N GLU A 122 43.03 4.62 2.76
CA GLU A 122 41.69 5.11 3.07
C GLU A 122 40.96 5.52 1.81
N GLY A 123 39.64 5.57 1.89
CA GLY A 123 38.84 6.23 0.87
C GLY A 123 37.38 6.29 1.27
N GLU A 124 36.64 7.13 0.55
CA GLU A 124 35.23 7.34 0.81
C GLU A 124 34.40 7.42 -0.49
N THR A 125 33.11 7.12 -0.34
CA THR A 125 32.11 7.27 -1.40
C THR A 125 30.80 7.78 -0.81
N ILE A 126 30.06 8.56 -1.59
CA ILE A 126 28.79 9.15 -1.17
C ILE A 126 27.65 8.52 -1.97
N ILE A 127 26.62 8.08 -1.26
CA ILE A 127 25.41 7.49 -1.84
C ILE A 127 24.19 8.24 -1.30
N GLU A 128 23.32 8.67 -2.21
CA GLU A 128 22.06 9.32 -1.84
C GLU A 128 20.95 8.28 -1.64
N LEU A 129 20.37 8.21 -0.44
CA LEU A 129 19.23 7.37 -0.13
C LEU A 129 17.92 8.16 -0.35
N LYS A 130 17.09 7.69 -1.29
CA LYS A 130 15.83 8.32 -1.70
C LYS A 130 14.64 7.45 -1.33
N TYR A 131 13.65 8.05 -0.67
CA TYR A 131 12.34 7.44 -0.51
C TYR A 131 11.47 7.74 -1.73
N ARG A 132 11.02 6.71 -2.43
CA ARG A 132 10.11 6.84 -3.57
C ARG A 132 8.69 6.57 -3.12
N VAL A 133 7.85 7.57 -3.27
CA VAL A 133 6.42 7.48 -2.97
C VAL A 133 5.72 6.64 -4.04
N VAL A 134 5.08 5.55 -3.64
CA VAL A 134 4.34 4.66 -4.57
C VAL A 134 2.89 4.58 -4.14
N SER A 135 1.98 4.95 -5.06
CA SER A 135 0.54 4.86 -4.82
C SER A 135 0.11 3.40 -4.66
N TRP A 136 -0.73 3.13 -3.66
CA TRP A 136 -1.25 1.78 -3.41
C TRP A 136 -2.10 1.29 -4.60
N PHE A 137 -3.08 2.08 -5.03
CA PHE A 137 -3.80 1.85 -6.30
C PHE A 137 -3.53 2.99 -7.27
N SER A 138 -3.65 2.71 -8.58
CA SER A 138 -3.60 3.76 -9.58
C SER A 138 -4.76 4.76 -9.39
N PRO A 139 -4.62 6.02 -9.85
CA PRO A 139 -5.68 7.01 -9.74
C PRO A 139 -7.01 6.54 -10.35
N ASN A 140 -6.96 5.83 -11.47
CA ASN A 140 -8.15 5.29 -12.14
C ASN A 140 -8.84 4.21 -11.29
N GLU A 141 -8.05 3.31 -10.70
CA GLU A 141 -8.57 2.27 -9.80
C GLU A 141 -9.20 2.87 -8.53
N ASN A 142 -8.57 3.88 -7.93
CA ASN A 142 -9.12 4.59 -6.78
C ASN A 142 -10.50 5.18 -7.07
N ILE A 143 -10.67 5.81 -8.23
CA ILE A 143 -11.95 6.38 -8.64
C ILE A 143 -13.01 5.26 -8.78
N LEU A 144 -12.66 4.14 -9.39
CA LEU A 144 -13.58 3.01 -9.58
C LEU A 144 -14.01 2.37 -8.25
N ILE A 145 -13.06 2.19 -7.33
CA ILE A 145 -13.31 1.64 -5.98
C ILE A 145 -14.33 2.50 -5.21
N VAL A 146 -14.29 3.83 -5.38
CA VAL A 146 -15.20 4.76 -4.69
C VAL A 146 -16.55 4.88 -5.43
N ILE A 147 -16.55 4.95 -6.76
CA ILE A 147 -17.77 5.22 -7.52
C ILE A 147 -18.74 4.04 -7.54
N PHE A 148 -18.26 2.80 -7.62
CA PHE A 148 -19.14 1.62 -7.71
C PHE A 148 -20.01 1.44 -6.44
N PRO A 149 -19.47 1.53 -5.21
CA PRO A 149 -20.28 1.49 -3.99
C PRO A 149 -21.28 2.64 -3.87
N ILE A 150 -20.88 3.86 -4.23
CA ILE A 150 -21.79 5.03 -4.23
C ILE A 150 -22.94 4.78 -5.21
N PHE A 151 -22.63 4.29 -6.42
CA PHE A 151 -23.63 3.96 -7.41
C PHE A 151 -24.57 2.84 -6.92
N ALA A 152 -24.05 1.80 -6.28
CA ALA A 152 -24.86 0.73 -5.70
C ALA A 152 -25.82 1.24 -4.61
N ILE A 153 -25.39 2.21 -3.77
CA ILE A 153 -26.27 2.88 -2.80
C ILE A 153 -27.37 3.66 -3.50
N LEU A 154 -27.06 4.44 -4.53
CA LEU A 154 -28.05 5.22 -5.27
C LEU A 154 -29.11 4.30 -5.89
N LEU A 155 -28.69 3.15 -6.43
CA LEU A 155 -29.59 2.14 -6.97
C LEU A 155 -30.49 1.54 -5.90
N PHE A 156 -29.94 1.23 -4.72
CA PHE A 156 -30.72 0.76 -3.56
C PHE A 156 -31.79 1.78 -3.14
N TRP A 157 -31.46 3.07 -3.06
CA TRP A 157 -32.45 4.11 -2.75
C TRP A 157 -33.51 4.25 -3.85
N GLY A 158 -33.13 4.11 -5.12
CA GLY A 158 -34.09 4.07 -6.23
C GLY A 158 -35.07 2.92 -6.09
N GLN A 159 -34.60 1.74 -5.71
CA GLN A 159 -35.41 0.55 -5.47
C GLN A 159 -36.36 0.74 -4.29
N PHE A 160 -35.85 1.27 -3.18
CA PHE A 160 -36.65 1.63 -2.00
C PHE A 160 -37.73 2.66 -2.35
N GLY A 161 -37.40 3.65 -3.20
CA GLY A 161 -38.34 4.65 -3.70
C GLY A 161 -39.50 4.05 -4.51
N ILE A 162 -39.23 3.06 -5.37
CA ILE A 162 -40.29 2.35 -6.10
C ILE A 162 -41.22 1.61 -5.14
N LYS A 163 -40.66 0.94 -4.12
CA LYS A 163 -41.44 0.26 -3.09
C LYS A 163 -42.35 1.23 -2.35
N THR A 164 -41.82 2.33 -1.81
CA THR A 164 -42.61 3.30 -1.03
C THR A 164 -43.67 4.01 -1.87
N LEU A 165 -43.38 4.35 -3.13
CA LEU A 165 -44.36 5.01 -4.01
C LEU A 165 -45.57 4.10 -4.33
N LYS A 166 -45.33 2.79 -4.49
CA LYS A 166 -46.39 1.82 -4.81
C LYS A 166 -47.29 1.50 -3.62
N TYR A 167 -46.77 1.49 -2.41
CA TYR A 167 -47.52 1.14 -1.19
C TYR A 167 -48.05 2.35 -0.40
N ARG A 168 -48.09 3.55 -1.02
CA ARG A 168 -48.58 4.82 -0.44
C ARG A 168 -50.07 4.82 -0.01
N SER A 169 -50.75 3.67 -0.01
CA SER A 169 -52.15 3.52 0.38
C SER A 169 -52.37 2.99 1.81
N GLY A 170 -51.31 2.55 2.51
CA GLY A 170 -51.36 2.17 3.93
C GLY A 170 -50.10 2.65 4.63
N GLY A 171 -50.19 3.03 5.91
CA GLY A 171 -49.06 3.59 6.67
C GLY A 171 -47.76 2.77 6.56
N MET A 172 -46.62 3.42 6.79
CA MET A 172 -45.30 2.80 6.66
C MET A 172 -45.17 1.63 7.65
N ASP A 173 -45.01 0.41 7.13
CA ASP A 173 -44.84 -0.78 7.95
C ASP A 173 -43.49 -0.75 8.68
N GLU A 174 -43.45 -1.38 9.85
CA GLU A 174 -42.26 -1.44 10.71
C GLU A 174 -41.01 -1.94 9.94
N LYS A 175 -41.20 -2.89 9.01
CA LYS A 175 -40.12 -3.43 8.17
C LYS A 175 -39.59 -2.40 7.17
N THR A 176 -40.42 -1.50 6.64
CA THR A 176 -39.97 -0.42 5.76
C THR A 176 -39.26 0.70 6.54
N ILE A 177 -39.68 0.98 7.78
CA ILE A 177 -38.95 1.87 8.68
C ILE A 177 -37.56 1.30 8.99
N ALA A 178 -37.48 0.01 9.34
CA ALA A 178 -36.21 -0.66 9.60
C ALA A 178 -35.27 -0.65 8.37
N LEU A 179 -35.82 -0.88 7.17
CA LEU A 179 -35.07 -0.80 5.91
C LEU A 179 -34.51 0.61 5.65
N LEU A 180 -35.29 1.66 5.94
CA LEU A 180 -34.86 3.04 5.79
C LEU A 180 -33.71 3.38 6.76
N VAL A 181 -33.84 3.02 8.03
CA VAL A 181 -32.81 3.24 9.05
C VAL A 181 -31.53 2.49 8.69
N ALA A 182 -31.63 1.21 8.33
CA ALA A 182 -30.48 0.41 7.94
C ALA A 182 -29.81 0.95 6.65
N GLY A 183 -30.61 1.36 5.66
CA GLY A 183 -30.12 1.98 4.43
C GLY A 183 -29.33 3.27 4.71
N LEU A 184 -29.85 4.13 5.59
CA LEU A 184 -29.19 5.38 5.98
C LEU A 184 -27.87 5.09 6.72
N MET A 185 -27.87 4.14 7.65
CA MET A 185 -26.64 3.72 8.34
C MET A 185 -25.56 3.24 7.38
N ILE A 186 -25.93 2.42 6.38
CA ILE A 186 -24.97 1.95 5.35
C ILE A 186 -24.44 3.13 4.53
N THR A 187 -25.28 4.11 4.18
CA THR A 187 -24.79 5.28 3.44
C THR A 187 -23.74 6.07 4.21
N VAL A 188 -23.96 6.26 5.52
CA VAL A 188 -22.99 6.93 6.39
C VAL A 188 -21.69 6.12 6.44
N ILE A 189 -21.77 4.79 6.61
CA ILE A 189 -20.58 3.92 6.63
C ILE A 189 -19.78 4.03 5.32
N VAL A 190 -20.43 4.01 4.16
CA VAL A 190 -19.74 4.12 2.86
C VAL A 190 -19.13 5.50 2.67
N ILE A 191 -19.82 6.57 3.07
CA ILE A 191 -19.27 7.93 2.99
C ILE A 191 -18.04 8.06 3.87
N VAL A 192 -18.10 7.57 5.12
CA VAL A 192 -16.94 7.55 6.03
C VAL A 192 -15.81 6.70 5.45
N GLY A 193 -16.12 5.53 4.88
CA GLY A 193 -15.16 4.67 4.21
C GLY A 193 -14.47 5.37 3.03
N ALA A 194 -15.23 6.09 2.20
CA ALA A 194 -14.70 6.87 1.07
C ALA A 194 -13.84 8.05 1.51
N ILE A 195 -14.20 8.74 2.61
CA ILE A 195 -13.38 9.82 3.17
C ILE A 195 -12.07 9.28 3.74
N LEU A 196 -12.11 8.13 4.42
CA LEU A 196 -10.91 7.47 4.97
C LEU A 196 -10.01 6.88 3.88
N PHE A 197 -10.59 6.52 2.73
CA PHE A 197 -9.87 6.01 1.58
C PHE A 197 -9.26 7.17 0.76
N VAL A 198 -8.15 7.74 1.27
CA VAL A 198 -7.44 8.83 0.59
C VAL A 198 -6.48 8.26 -0.45
N PRO A 199 -6.54 8.70 -1.72
CA PRO A 199 -5.58 8.29 -2.74
C PRO A 199 -4.15 8.59 -2.31
N GLY A 200 -3.29 7.56 -2.26
CA GLY A 200 -1.91 7.71 -1.80
C GLY A 200 -1.24 6.38 -1.53
N GLU A 201 -0.22 6.40 -0.67
CA GLU A 201 0.48 5.19 -0.25
C GLU A 201 -0.40 4.28 0.61
N TYR A 202 0.05 3.04 0.80
CA TYR A 202 -0.56 2.15 1.77
C TYR A 202 -0.48 2.78 3.17
N SER A 203 -1.62 2.85 3.85
CA SER A 203 -1.72 3.29 5.23
C SER A 203 -2.82 2.52 5.92
N LEU A 204 -2.71 2.32 7.24
CA LEU A 204 -3.76 1.69 8.04
C LEU A 204 -5.11 2.41 7.84
N LYS A 205 -5.10 3.75 7.72
CA LYS A 205 -6.31 4.54 7.45
C LYS A 205 -6.95 4.16 6.12
N ASN A 206 -6.15 4.11 5.05
CA ASN A 206 -6.61 3.76 3.71
C ASN A 206 -7.15 2.32 3.67
N ALA A 207 -6.45 1.37 4.30
CA ALA A 207 -6.89 -0.02 4.39
C ALA A 207 -8.21 -0.16 5.16
N THR A 208 -8.38 0.58 6.26
CA THR A 208 -9.65 0.58 7.01
C THR A 208 -10.80 1.20 6.21
N GLY A 209 -10.56 2.30 5.49
CA GLY A 209 -11.56 2.92 4.61
C GLY A 209 -12.03 1.95 3.52
N LEU A 210 -11.09 1.27 2.87
CA LEU A 210 -11.38 0.25 1.87
C LEU A 210 -12.14 -0.94 2.46
N GLY A 211 -11.74 -1.40 3.66
CA GLY A 211 -12.43 -2.46 4.39
C GLY A 211 -13.87 -2.10 4.74
N LEU A 212 -14.13 -0.87 5.19
CA LEU A 212 -15.48 -0.36 5.46
C LEU A 212 -16.35 -0.35 4.20
N ILE A 213 -15.79 0.10 3.06
CA ILE A 213 -16.47 0.06 1.78
C ILE A 213 -16.87 -1.37 1.43
N VAL A 214 -15.93 -2.31 1.40
CA VAL A 214 -16.21 -3.70 1.00
C VAL A 214 -17.19 -4.37 1.96
N THR A 215 -16.98 -4.27 3.27
CA THR A 215 -17.86 -4.88 4.27
C THR A 215 -19.30 -4.34 4.19
N SER A 216 -19.48 -3.04 3.99
CA SER A 216 -20.80 -2.43 3.83
C SER A 216 -21.57 -2.95 2.61
N THR A 217 -20.88 -3.33 1.53
CA THR A 217 -21.54 -3.95 0.36
C THR A 217 -22.16 -5.30 0.68
N GLY A 218 -21.61 -6.07 1.63
CA GLY A 218 -22.21 -7.32 2.11
C GLY A 218 -23.56 -7.07 2.81
N ILE A 219 -23.63 -6.03 3.66
CA ILE A 219 -24.87 -5.62 4.32
C ILE A 219 -25.90 -5.13 3.29
N LEU A 220 -25.45 -4.44 2.23
CA LEU A 220 -26.31 -3.97 1.15
C LEU A 220 -27.03 -5.13 0.42
N ILE A 221 -26.39 -6.30 0.29
CA ILE A 221 -27.00 -7.51 -0.29
C ILE A 221 -28.15 -8.00 0.58
N LEU A 222 -27.99 -8.00 1.90
CA LEU A 222 -29.06 -8.37 2.84
C LEU A 222 -30.25 -7.42 2.72
N LEU A 223 -30.00 -6.09 2.65
CA LEU A 223 -31.08 -5.13 2.44
C LEU A 223 -31.77 -5.34 1.09
N HIS A 224 -31.02 -5.65 0.04
CA HIS A 224 -31.56 -5.93 -1.29
C HIS A 224 -32.49 -7.16 -1.29
N TYR A 225 -32.10 -8.22 -0.57
CA TYR A 225 -32.97 -9.38 -0.33
C TYR A 225 -34.29 -8.99 0.34
N TYR A 226 -34.25 -8.19 1.41
CA TYR A 226 -35.45 -7.74 2.12
C TYR A 226 -36.36 -6.87 1.24
N VAL A 227 -35.79 -5.99 0.42
CA VAL A 227 -36.56 -5.18 -0.54
C VAL A 227 -37.33 -6.07 -1.51
N PHE A 228 -36.69 -7.07 -2.13
CA PHE A 228 -37.38 -7.97 -3.05
C PHE A 228 -38.41 -8.86 -2.37
N SER A 229 -38.04 -9.47 -1.25
CA SER A 229 -38.92 -10.37 -0.48
C SER A 229 -40.23 -9.67 -0.12
N THR A 230 -40.16 -8.39 0.26
CA THR A 230 -41.35 -7.60 0.64
C THR A 230 -42.10 -6.98 -0.54
N ALA A 231 -41.43 -6.64 -1.65
CA ALA A 231 -42.06 -5.91 -2.76
C ALA A 231 -42.71 -6.81 -3.82
N ILE A 232 -42.05 -7.90 -4.21
CA ILE A 232 -42.42 -8.76 -5.37
C ILE A 232 -42.45 -10.24 -4.99
N GLY A 233 -41.73 -10.64 -3.93
CA GLY A 233 -41.50 -12.03 -3.58
C GLY A 233 -40.25 -12.61 -4.27
N LEU A 234 -39.82 -13.80 -3.83
CA LEU A 234 -38.60 -14.46 -4.31
C LEU A 234 -38.87 -15.26 -5.60
N THR A 235 -38.85 -14.58 -6.74
CA THR A 235 -38.90 -15.24 -8.05
C THR A 235 -37.55 -15.87 -8.41
N SER A 236 -37.54 -16.84 -9.32
CA SER A 236 -36.31 -17.49 -9.81
C SER A 236 -35.26 -16.46 -10.30
N PHE A 237 -35.71 -15.39 -10.96
CA PHE A 237 -34.83 -14.31 -11.42
C PHE A 237 -34.19 -13.52 -10.27
N VAL A 238 -34.96 -13.22 -9.22
CA VAL A 238 -34.44 -12.54 -8.01
C VAL A 238 -33.42 -13.44 -7.30
N ILE A 239 -33.69 -14.74 -7.20
CA ILE A 239 -32.76 -15.71 -6.60
C ILE A 239 -31.44 -15.72 -7.40
N ALA A 240 -31.50 -15.73 -8.73
CA ALA A 240 -30.31 -15.67 -9.57
C ALA A 240 -29.50 -14.38 -9.34
N ILE A 241 -30.15 -13.21 -9.24
CA ILE A 241 -29.48 -11.94 -8.92
C ILE A 241 -28.76 -12.03 -7.58
N LEU A 242 -29.42 -12.53 -6.55
CA LEU A 242 -28.83 -12.64 -5.21
C LEU A 242 -27.63 -13.60 -5.18
N VAL A 243 -27.69 -14.72 -5.88
CA VAL A 243 -26.55 -15.65 -6.02
C VAL A 243 -25.36 -14.96 -6.69
N ILE A 244 -25.60 -14.21 -7.78
CA ILE A 244 -24.56 -13.44 -8.46
C ILE A 244 -23.94 -12.40 -7.51
N GLN A 245 -24.76 -11.74 -6.69
CA GLN A 245 -24.26 -10.77 -5.70
C GLN A 245 -23.39 -11.41 -4.63
N VAL A 246 -23.78 -12.58 -4.11
CA VAL A 246 -22.96 -13.31 -3.13
C VAL A 246 -21.62 -13.71 -3.73
N ILE A 247 -21.60 -14.22 -4.96
CA ILE A 247 -20.35 -14.57 -5.66
C ILE A 247 -19.48 -13.32 -5.86
N ALA A 248 -20.07 -12.22 -6.32
CA ALA A 248 -19.37 -10.95 -6.53
C ALA A 248 -18.79 -10.38 -5.22
N TYR A 249 -19.51 -10.53 -4.10
CA TYR A 249 -19.01 -10.15 -2.79
C TYR A 249 -17.81 -10.99 -2.36
N ILE A 250 -17.86 -12.32 -2.58
CA ILE A 250 -16.71 -13.20 -2.31
C ILE A 250 -15.49 -12.73 -3.13
N LEU A 251 -15.67 -12.42 -4.42
CA LEU A 251 -14.59 -11.89 -5.26
C LEU A 251 -14.03 -10.57 -4.70
N ALA A 252 -14.88 -9.65 -4.23
CA ALA A 252 -14.45 -8.40 -3.64
C ALA A 252 -13.67 -8.62 -2.32
N VAL A 253 -14.13 -9.53 -1.44
CA VAL A 253 -13.45 -9.85 -0.17
C VAL A 253 -12.12 -10.54 -0.40
N VAL A 254 -12.04 -11.47 -1.36
CA VAL A 254 -10.78 -12.12 -1.75
C VAL A 254 -9.83 -11.09 -2.36
N GLY A 255 -10.32 -10.23 -3.25
CA GLY A 255 -9.55 -9.12 -3.82
C GLY A 255 -8.99 -8.19 -2.73
N LEU A 256 -9.81 -7.80 -1.75
CA LEU A 256 -9.37 -6.99 -0.61
C LEU A 256 -8.27 -7.69 0.19
N SER A 257 -8.47 -8.98 0.51
CA SER A 257 -7.53 -9.76 1.31
C SER A 257 -6.16 -9.87 0.62
N LEU A 258 -6.16 -10.12 -0.70
CA LEU A 258 -4.94 -10.14 -1.50
C LEU A 258 -4.27 -8.77 -1.59
N CYS A 259 -5.04 -7.68 -1.66
CA CYS A 259 -4.50 -6.31 -1.68
C CYS A 259 -3.90 -5.88 -0.34
N ILE A 260 -4.38 -6.42 0.78
CA ILE A 260 -3.80 -6.17 2.12
C ILE A 260 -2.58 -7.07 2.36
N ALA A 261 -2.61 -8.32 1.88
CA ALA A 261 -1.52 -9.26 2.07
C ALA A 261 -0.30 -8.96 1.19
N ALA A 262 -0.51 -8.39 -0.01
CA ALA A 262 0.56 -8.01 -0.91
C ALA A 262 0.93 -6.54 -0.72
N CYS A 263 2.24 -6.25 -0.74
CA CYS A 263 2.69 -4.87 -0.62
C CYS A 263 2.36 -4.02 -1.87
N ILE A 264 2.42 -4.61 -3.07
CA ILE A 264 1.93 -4.00 -4.30
C ILE A 264 0.67 -4.76 -4.72
N PRO A 265 -0.50 -4.11 -4.83
CA PRO A 265 -1.75 -4.79 -5.11
C PRO A 265 -1.84 -5.13 -6.61
N MET A 266 -1.21 -6.22 -7.00
CA MET A 266 -1.38 -6.83 -8.33
C MET A 266 -2.82 -7.29 -8.59
N HIS A 267 -3.61 -7.47 -7.52
CA HIS A 267 -4.98 -7.99 -7.56
C HIS A 267 -6.06 -6.91 -7.35
N GLY A 268 -5.72 -5.62 -7.46
CA GLY A 268 -6.70 -4.52 -7.43
C GLY A 268 -7.87 -4.68 -8.42
N PRO A 269 -7.63 -5.10 -9.67
CA PRO A 269 -8.71 -5.37 -10.63
C PRO A 269 -9.71 -6.44 -10.18
N LEU A 270 -9.29 -7.41 -9.34
CA LEU A 270 -10.19 -8.44 -8.81
C LEU A 270 -11.20 -7.83 -7.84
N LEU A 271 -10.74 -6.95 -6.94
CA LEU A 271 -11.61 -6.19 -6.04
C LEU A 271 -12.61 -5.34 -6.82
N ILE A 272 -12.11 -4.61 -7.82
CA ILE A 272 -12.92 -3.71 -8.65
C ILE A 272 -13.97 -4.48 -9.45
N SER A 273 -13.62 -5.66 -9.98
CA SER A 273 -14.57 -6.51 -10.70
C SER A 273 -15.68 -7.04 -9.79
N GLY A 274 -15.37 -7.42 -8.55
CA GLY A 274 -16.40 -7.77 -7.56
C GLY A 274 -17.37 -6.61 -7.28
N LEU A 275 -16.83 -5.39 -7.05
CA LEU A 275 -17.65 -4.19 -6.81
C LEU A 275 -18.50 -3.80 -8.03
N SER A 276 -17.97 -3.94 -9.25
CA SER A 276 -18.70 -3.59 -10.47
C SER A 276 -19.84 -4.57 -10.75
N ILE A 277 -19.63 -5.88 -10.55
CA ILE A 277 -20.68 -6.90 -10.68
C ILE A 277 -21.79 -6.66 -9.65
N LEU A 278 -21.44 -6.29 -8.41
CA LEU A 278 -22.43 -5.92 -7.39
C LEU A 278 -23.32 -4.75 -7.83
N ALA A 279 -22.71 -3.69 -8.36
CA ALA A 279 -23.44 -2.52 -8.85
C ALA A 279 -24.33 -2.86 -10.06
N LEU A 280 -23.85 -3.69 -11.00
CA LEU A 280 -24.63 -4.18 -12.14
C LEU A 280 -25.83 -5.02 -11.68
N ALA A 281 -25.66 -5.88 -10.69
CA ALA A 281 -26.75 -6.68 -10.13
C ALA A 281 -27.82 -5.81 -9.45
N GLN A 282 -27.42 -4.73 -8.75
CA GLN A 282 -28.36 -3.73 -8.22
C GLN A 282 -29.14 -3.01 -9.32
N LEU A 283 -28.47 -2.70 -10.44
CA LEU A 283 -29.11 -2.03 -11.58
C LEU A 283 -30.15 -2.94 -12.24
N LEU A 284 -29.80 -4.22 -12.48
CA LEU A 284 -30.73 -5.22 -12.99
C LEU A 284 -31.94 -5.39 -12.06
N GLY A 285 -31.70 -5.37 -10.75
CA GLY A 285 -32.74 -5.42 -9.74
C GLY A 285 -33.73 -4.25 -9.82
N LEU A 286 -33.21 -3.03 -9.97
CA LEU A 286 -34.02 -1.81 -10.15
C LEU A 286 -34.86 -1.86 -11.43
N VAL A 287 -34.25 -2.28 -12.54
CA VAL A 287 -34.92 -2.41 -13.84
C VAL A 287 -36.06 -3.43 -13.74
N TYR A 288 -35.81 -4.59 -13.13
CA TYR A 288 -36.82 -5.62 -12.92
C TYR A 288 -38.01 -5.12 -12.09
N MET A 289 -37.74 -4.43 -10.97
CA MET A 289 -38.81 -3.86 -10.15
C MET A 289 -39.67 -2.85 -10.92
N LYS A 290 -39.05 -2.02 -11.76
CA LYS A 290 -39.77 -1.06 -12.60
C LYS A 290 -40.68 -1.75 -13.61
N PHE A 291 -40.20 -2.80 -14.29
CA PHE A 291 -41.01 -3.56 -15.25
C PHE A 291 -42.19 -4.27 -14.57
N VAL A 292 -41.94 -4.96 -13.45
CA VAL A 292 -43.01 -5.64 -12.68
C VAL A 292 -44.03 -4.63 -12.17
N ALA A 293 -43.59 -3.46 -11.69
CA ALA A 293 -44.49 -2.40 -11.25
C ALA A 293 -45.33 -1.81 -12.39
N SER A 294 -44.78 -1.69 -13.60
CA SER A 294 -45.51 -1.20 -14.77
C SER A 294 -46.59 -2.18 -15.23
N ASN A 295 -46.30 -3.48 -15.24
CA ASN A 295 -47.22 -4.52 -15.71
C ASN A 295 -48.45 -4.73 -14.80
N GLN A 296 -48.41 -4.30 -13.54
CA GLN A 296 -49.57 -4.41 -12.63
C GLN A 296 -50.54 -3.24 -12.74
N LYS A 297 -50.15 -2.08 -13.30
CA LYS A 297 -51.05 -0.92 -13.50
C LYS A 297 -52.10 -1.14 -14.60
N THR A 298 -52.01 -2.20 -15.40
CA THR A 298 -52.92 -2.48 -16.53
C THR A 298 -54.16 -3.30 -16.14
N ILE A 299 -54.33 -3.71 -14.89
CA ILE A 299 -55.54 -4.39 -14.42
C ILE A 299 -56.56 -3.32 -14.00
N GLN A 300 -57.50 -3.00 -14.91
CA GLN A 300 -58.61 -2.08 -14.64
C GLN A 300 -59.50 -2.61 -13.49
N PRO A 301 -60.08 -1.74 -12.64
CA PRO A 301 -61.09 -2.16 -11.68
C PRO A 301 -62.34 -2.67 -12.44
N PRO A 302 -63.09 -3.63 -11.90
CA PRO A 302 -64.29 -4.13 -12.54
C PRO A 302 -65.29 -2.98 -12.70
N ARG A 303 -65.79 -2.83 -13.93
CA ARG A 303 -66.88 -1.91 -14.26
C ARG A 303 -68.15 -2.48 -13.59
N ASN A 304 -68.57 -1.89 -12.48
CA ASN A 304 -69.88 -2.16 -11.92
C ASN A 304 -70.94 -1.68 -12.92
N ASN A 305 -71.79 -2.61 -13.38
CA ASN A 305 -73.08 -2.31 -14.02
C ASN A 305 -74.10 -1.95 -12.95
#